data_AF-A0A930ARA3-F1
#
_entry.id   AF-A0A930ARA3-F1
#
_cell.length_a   1.000
_cell.length_b   1.000
_cell.length_c   1.000
_cell.angle_alpha   90.00
_cell.angle_beta   90.00
_cell.angle_gamma   90.00
#
_symmetry.space_group_name_H-M   'P 1'
#
loop_
_entity.id
_entity.type
_entity.pdbx_description
1 polymer ?
#
loop_
_entity_poly.entity_id
_entity_poly.type
_entity_poly.pdbx_seq_one_letter_code
_entity_poly.pdbx_strand_id
1 'polypeptide(L)'
;MLELGGSVLGFSEASSSSASKGESVSDTIRTVGCYADIIAMRHPKEGAPIVAARRTTVPIINGGDGGHHHPTQTLTDLLTITREKGRLNNLTVGLCGDLKFGRTVHSLIEAMLRYENVKFVLIAPPELRVPQYIIDMLEKAGAEYKQVETMEAVMPELDILYMTRVQRERFFNEEDYIRLK
;
A
#
# COMPACT_ATOMS: atom_id res chain seq x y z
N MET A 1 2.84 -12.03 -16.22
CA MET A 1 1.91 -12.75 -17.12
C MET A 1 2.61 -13.24 -18.38
N LEU A 2 3.29 -12.35 -19.13
CA LEU A 2 4.05 -12.74 -20.33
C LEU A 2 5.15 -13.77 -20.03
N GLU A 3 5.93 -13.58 -18.96
CA GLU A 3 6.93 -14.57 -18.48
C GLU A 3 6.33 -15.94 -18.13
N LEU A 4 5.02 -16.02 -17.90
CA LEU A 4 4.30 -17.27 -17.64
C LEU A 4 3.66 -17.85 -18.91
N GLY A 5 3.93 -17.27 -20.09
CA GLY A 5 3.34 -17.65 -21.38
C GLY A 5 1.91 -17.16 -21.59
N GLY A 6 1.39 -16.29 -20.72
CA GLY A 6 0.03 -15.75 -20.82
C GLY A 6 -0.09 -14.56 -21.77
N SER A 7 -1.32 -14.23 -22.15
CA SER A 7 -1.67 -13.01 -22.90
C SER A 7 -2.16 -11.89 -21.96
N VAL A 8 -2.09 -10.63 -22.41
CA VAL A 8 -2.55 -9.48 -21.63
C VAL A 8 -3.52 -8.65 -22.46
N LEU A 9 -4.69 -8.36 -21.87
CA LEU A 9 -5.67 -7.42 -22.38
C LEU A 9 -5.83 -6.32 -21.33
N GLY A 10 -5.98 -5.06 -21.75
CA GLY A 10 -6.18 -3.98 -20.79
C GLY A 10 -6.21 -2.60 -21.41
N PHE A 11 -6.51 -1.63 -20.56
CA PHE A 11 -6.49 -0.20 -20.87
C PHE A 11 -5.87 0.52 -19.66
N SER A 12 -4.97 1.47 -19.92
CA SER A 12 -4.24 2.20 -18.89
C SER A 12 -5.04 3.35 -18.28
N GLU A 13 -6.06 3.86 -18.98
CA GLU A 13 -6.88 4.97 -18.54
C GLU A 13 -8.37 4.64 -18.65
N ALA A 14 -9.16 5.01 -17.65
CA ALA A 14 -10.62 4.85 -17.72
C ALA A 14 -11.23 5.69 -18.86
N SER A 15 -10.61 6.82 -19.20
CA SER A 15 -10.97 7.72 -20.31
C SER A 15 -10.93 7.03 -21.68
N SER A 16 -10.05 6.06 -21.89
CA SER A 16 -9.94 5.30 -23.15
C SER A 16 -10.88 4.09 -23.21
N SER A 17 -11.72 3.91 -22.19
CA SER A 17 -12.72 2.83 -22.10
C SER A 17 -14.14 3.38 -22.10
N SER A 18 -15.13 2.49 -22.16
CA SER A 18 -16.56 2.84 -22.04
C SER A 18 -16.93 3.47 -20.69
N ALA A 19 -16.04 3.44 -19.68
CA ALA A 19 -16.21 4.21 -18.46
C ALA A 19 -16.34 5.72 -18.73
N SER A 20 -15.69 6.25 -19.78
CA SER A 20 -15.85 7.64 -20.24
C SER A 20 -17.27 7.97 -20.71
N LYS A 21 -18.04 6.95 -21.12
CA LYS A 21 -19.43 7.06 -21.58
C LYS A 21 -20.44 6.81 -20.46
N GLY A 22 -19.98 6.74 -19.21
CA GLY A 22 -20.83 6.51 -18.03
C GLY A 22 -21.07 5.04 -17.69
N GLU A 23 -20.33 4.11 -18.28
CA GLU A 23 -20.39 2.70 -17.86
C GLU A 23 -19.97 2.56 -16.40
N SER A 24 -20.75 1.82 -15.62
CA SER A 24 -20.42 1.59 -14.21
C SER A 24 -19.22 0.64 -14.10
N VAL A 25 -18.41 0.81 -13.06
CA VAL A 25 -17.29 -0.11 -12.76
C VAL A 25 -17.76 -1.57 -12.66
N SER A 26 -18.99 -1.80 -12.18
CA SER A 26 -19.58 -3.13 -12.09
C SER A 26 -19.82 -3.74 -13.47
N ASP A 27 -20.27 -2.95 -14.44
CA ASP A 27 -20.56 -3.44 -15.79
C ASP A 27 -19.26 -3.64 -16.58
N THR A 28 -18.30 -2.70 -16.45
CA THR A 28 -16.96 -2.87 -17.02
C THR A 28 -16.31 -4.17 -16.54
N ILE A 29 -16.34 -4.45 -15.22
CA ILE A 29 -15.71 -5.64 -14.64
C ILE A 29 -16.41 -6.93 -15.09
N ARG A 30 -17.73 -6.93 -15.24
CA ARG A 30 -18.46 -8.08 -15.82
C ARG A 30 -18.03 -8.34 -17.26
N THR A 31 -18.00 -7.30 -18.08
CA THR A 31 -17.62 -7.40 -19.49
C THR A 31 -16.19 -7.89 -19.64
N VAL A 32 -15.24 -7.29 -18.91
CA VAL A 32 -13.83 -7.71 -18.94
C VAL A 32 -13.67 -9.14 -18.41
N GLY A 33 -14.44 -9.53 -17.39
CA GLY A 33 -14.45 -10.90 -16.85
C GLY A 33 -14.91 -11.97 -17.84
N CYS A 34 -15.65 -11.59 -18.89
CA CYS A 34 -15.98 -12.50 -19.99
C CYS A 34 -14.81 -12.71 -20.97
N TYR A 35 -13.81 -11.82 -20.96
CA TYR A 35 -12.68 -11.84 -21.90
C TYR A 35 -11.36 -12.30 -21.29
N ALA A 36 -11.24 -12.29 -19.97
CA ALA A 36 -10.00 -12.56 -19.25
C ALA A 36 -10.21 -13.55 -18.12
N ASP A 37 -9.21 -14.40 -17.88
CA ASP A 37 -9.25 -15.42 -16.81
C ASP A 37 -8.90 -14.88 -15.43
N ILE A 38 -8.31 -13.67 -15.36
CA ILE A 38 -7.94 -12.96 -14.13
C ILE A 38 -7.83 -11.46 -14.41
N ILE A 39 -8.18 -10.62 -13.45
CA ILE A 39 -8.16 -9.16 -13.61
C ILE A 39 -7.26 -8.54 -12.53
N ALA A 40 -6.26 -7.79 -12.93
CA ALA A 40 -5.54 -6.87 -12.06
C ALA A 40 -6.19 -5.48 -12.15
N MET A 41 -6.73 -4.99 -11.03
CA MET A 41 -7.51 -3.75 -10.99
C MET A 41 -6.81 -2.70 -10.14
N ARG A 42 -6.69 -1.47 -10.64
CA ARG A 42 -6.28 -0.29 -9.88
C ARG A 42 -7.37 0.78 -10.01
N HIS A 43 -7.78 1.36 -8.89
CA HIS A 43 -8.92 2.29 -8.89
C HIS A 43 -8.74 3.39 -7.84
N PRO A 44 -9.13 4.65 -8.11
CA PRO A 44 -8.94 5.76 -7.15
C PRO A 44 -9.86 5.67 -5.92
N LYS A 45 -11.01 5.00 -6.04
CA LYS A 45 -11.96 4.81 -4.95
C LYS A 45 -11.62 3.58 -4.10
N GLU A 46 -11.51 3.79 -2.80
CA GLU A 46 -11.30 2.75 -1.79
C GLU A 46 -12.45 1.72 -1.81
N GLY A 47 -12.11 0.43 -1.66
CA GLY A 47 -13.06 -0.68 -1.68
C GLY A 47 -13.59 -1.06 -3.07
N ALA A 48 -13.22 -0.35 -4.13
CA ALA A 48 -13.66 -0.68 -5.49
C ALA A 48 -13.30 -2.12 -5.94
N PRO A 49 -12.10 -2.66 -5.65
CA PRO A 49 -11.77 -4.05 -5.98
C PRO A 49 -12.65 -5.08 -5.26
N ILE A 50 -13.12 -4.80 -4.04
CA ILE A 50 -14.03 -5.70 -3.31
C ILE A 50 -15.40 -5.72 -3.98
N VAL A 51 -15.90 -4.56 -4.40
CA VAL A 51 -17.15 -4.48 -5.16
C VAL A 51 -17.00 -5.21 -6.49
N ALA A 52 -15.90 -4.99 -7.20
CA ALA A 52 -15.58 -5.65 -8.47
C ALA A 52 -15.55 -7.19 -8.31
N ALA A 53 -14.88 -7.70 -7.27
CA ALA A 53 -14.77 -9.13 -7.01
C ALA A 53 -16.12 -9.81 -6.77
N ARG A 54 -17.14 -9.07 -6.29
CA ARG A 54 -18.52 -9.59 -6.13
C ARG A 54 -19.34 -9.57 -7.43
N ARG A 55 -18.79 -9.05 -8.53
CA ARG A 55 -19.51 -8.80 -9.78
C ARG A 55 -18.96 -9.60 -10.96
N THR A 56 -17.81 -10.25 -10.82
CA THR A 56 -17.22 -11.14 -11.81
C THR A 56 -17.02 -12.55 -11.24
N THR A 57 -16.90 -13.55 -12.11
CA THR A 57 -16.57 -14.93 -11.75
C THR A 57 -15.06 -15.21 -11.75
N VAL A 58 -14.26 -14.31 -12.34
CA VAL A 58 -12.80 -14.48 -12.39
C VAL A 58 -12.10 -13.74 -11.24
N PRO A 59 -10.90 -14.19 -10.81
CA PRO A 59 -10.22 -13.57 -9.67
C PRO A 59 -9.86 -12.11 -9.94
N ILE A 60 -9.97 -11.28 -8.90
CA ILE A 60 -9.51 -9.89 -8.90
C ILE A 60 -8.23 -9.77 -8.05
N ILE A 61 -7.18 -9.20 -8.62
CA ILE A 61 -5.99 -8.74 -7.90
C ILE A 61 -6.10 -7.23 -7.68
N ASN A 62 -6.05 -6.78 -6.43
CA ASN A 62 -6.01 -5.37 -6.09
C ASN A 62 -4.58 -4.80 -6.33
N GLY A 63 -4.42 -4.06 -7.43
CA GLY A 63 -3.24 -3.26 -7.77
C GLY A 63 -3.21 -1.87 -7.12
N GLY A 64 -4.09 -1.62 -6.15
CA GLY A 64 -4.19 -0.41 -5.34
C GLY A 64 -5.56 0.26 -5.45
N ASP A 65 -6.22 0.50 -4.31
CA ASP A 65 -7.51 1.18 -4.22
C ASP A 65 -7.42 2.48 -3.39
N GLY A 66 -7.34 3.62 -4.07
CA GLY A 66 -7.26 4.92 -3.40
C GLY A 66 -6.12 5.01 -2.37
N GLY A 67 -6.41 5.52 -1.17
CA GLY A 67 -5.50 5.58 -0.04
C GLY A 67 -5.50 4.34 0.86
N HIS A 68 -6.21 3.27 0.48
CA HIS A 68 -6.52 2.14 1.35
C HIS A 68 -5.45 1.03 1.29
N HIS A 69 -5.57 0.05 0.39
CA HIS A 69 -4.66 -1.10 0.36
C HIS A 69 -3.84 -1.22 -0.92
N HIS A 70 -2.69 -1.90 -0.81
CA HIS A 70 -1.88 -2.32 -1.95
C HIS A 70 -1.22 -3.70 -1.70
N PRO A 71 -2.00 -4.80 -1.67
CA PRO A 71 -1.52 -6.09 -1.17
C PRO A 71 -0.34 -6.66 -1.96
N THR A 72 -0.31 -6.48 -3.29
CA THR A 72 0.78 -6.99 -4.13
C THR A 72 2.11 -6.28 -3.86
N GLN A 73 2.09 -4.99 -3.53
CA GLN A 73 3.29 -4.25 -3.13
C GLN A 73 3.80 -4.79 -1.80
N THR A 74 2.91 -4.93 -0.81
CA THR A 74 3.28 -5.50 0.49
C THR A 74 3.86 -6.91 0.39
N LEU A 75 3.31 -7.77 -0.47
CA LEU A 75 3.89 -9.10 -0.72
C LEU A 75 5.31 -9.02 -1.30
N THR A 76 5.56 -8.04 -2.17
CA THR A 76 6.91 -7.80 -2.74
C THR A 76 7.87 -7.28 -1.66
N ASP A 77 7.38 -6.41 -0.78
CA ASP A 77 8.15 -5.88 0.35
C ASP A 77 8.54 -7.02 1.31
N LEU A 78 7.59 -7.87 1.71
CA LEU A 78 7.85 -9.04 2.55
C LEU A 78 8.81 -10.04 1.89
N LEU A 79 8.67 -10.28 0.59
CA LEU A 79 9.59 -11.13 -0.16
C LEU A 79 11.03 -10.56 -0.13
N THR A 80 11.15 -9.25 -0.28
CA THR A 80 12.45 -8.55 -0.23
C THR A 80 13.06 -8.70 1.16
N ILE A 81 12.30 -8.41 2.21
CA ILE A 81 12.77 -8.56 3.59
C ILE A 81 13.20 -10.00 3.87
N THR A 82 12.41 -10.98 3.43
CA THR A 82 12.73 -12.40 3.61
C THR A 82 14.03 -12.79 2.90
N ARG A 83 14.28 -12.27 1.70
CA ARG A 83 15.52 -12.53 0.96
C ARG A 83 16.74 -11.90 1.60
N GLU A 84 16.62 -10.66 2.06
CA GLU A 84 17.74 -9.90 2.64
C GLU A 84 18.05 -10.29 4.09
N LYS A 85 17.03 -10.66 4.87
CA LYS A 85 17.17 -10.97 6.31
C LYS A 85 17.03 -12.44 6.65
N GLY A 86 16.51 -13.27 5.72
CA GLY A 86 16.23 -14.69 5.95
C GLY A 86 15.05 -14.96 6.88
N ARG A 87 14.34 -13.93 7.35
CA ARG A 87 13.27 -14.01 8.36
C ARG A 87 12.35 -12.80 8.30
N LEU A 88 11.20 -12.92 8.96
CA LEU A 88 10.23 -11.83 9.17
C LEU A 88 9.93 -11.53 10.65
N ASN A 89 10.30 -12.43 11.57
CA ASN A 89 10.16 -12.24 13.03
C ASN A 89 11.39 -11.53 13.61
N ASN A 90 11.26 -10.95 14.81
CA ASN A 90 12.34 -10.32 15.60
C ASN A 90 13.03 -9.15 14.88
N LEU A 91 12.30 -8.37 14.10
CA LEU A 91 12.84 -7.27 13.30
C LEU A 91 12.41 -5.91 13.87
N THR A 92 13.31 -4.94 13.85
CA THR A 92 12.98 -3.52 14.05
C THR A 92 12.84 -2.84 12.69
N VAL A 93 11.61 -2.42 12.35
CA VAL A 93 11.27 -1.85 11.05
C VAL A 93 11.04 -0.35 11.19
N GLY A 94 11.94 0.43 10.59
CA GLY A 94 11.78 1.87 10.44
C GLY A 94 10.94 2.21 9.22
N LEU A 95 9.92 3.05 9.39
CA LEU A 95 9.04 3.53 8.32
C LEU A 95 9.18 5.05 8.27
N CYS A 96 9.71 5.59 7.17
CA CYS A 96 10.09 7.00 7.08
C CYS A 96 9.43 7.73 5.91
N GLY A 97 8.87 8.91 6.16
CA GLY A 97 8.32 9.81 5.14
C GLY A 97 6.84 10.16 5.37
N ASP A 98 6.03 10.07 4.31
CA ASP A 98 4.58 10.27 4.42
C ASP A 98 3.90 9.02 4.97
N LEU A 99 3.71 8.99 6.29
CA LEU A 99 3.04 7.89 6.99
C LEU A 99 1.54 8.14 7.15
N LYS A 100 1.06 9.37 6.93
CA LYS A 100 -0.36 9.72 6.99
C LYS A 100 -1.13 9.13 5.82
N PHE A 101 -0.55 9.18 4.64
CA PHE A 101 -1.19 8.83 3.38
C PHE A 101 -0.56 7.62 2.66
N GLY A 102 0.55 7.11 3.21
CA GLY A 102 1.29 5.97 2.69
C GLY A 102 0.53 4.64 2.81
N ARG A 103 -0.38 4.35 1.88
CA ARG A 103 -1.14 3.08 1.83
C ARG A 103 -0.26 1.81 1.87
N THR A 104 0.95 1.90 1.32
CA THR A 104 1.93 0.80 1.35
C THR A 104 2.49 0.59 2.74
N VAL A 105 2.74 1.66 3.50
CA VAL A 105 3.15 1.62 4.91
C VAL A 105 2.07 0.99 5.76
N HIS A 106 0.83 1.44 5.60
CA HIS A 106 -0.30 0.90 6.37
C HIS A 106 -0.47 -0.60 6.11
N SER A 107 -0.43 -1.01 4.84
CA SER A 107 -0.51 -2.42 4.46
C SER A 107 0.69 -3.24 4.96
N LEU A 108 1.90 -2.65 4.97
CA LEU A 108 3.10 -3.32 5.48
C LEU A 108 3.05 -3.51 6.99
N ILE A 109 2.62 -2.51 7.77
CA ILE A 109 2.42 -2.62 9.22
C ILE A 109 1.45 -3.76 9.51
N GLU A 110 0.27 -3.76 8.89
CA GLU A 110 -0.76 -4.78 9.11
C GLU A 110 -0.26 -6.19 8.79
N ALA A 111 0.51 -6.33 7.71
CA ALA A 111 1.08 -7.62 7.35
C ALA A 111 2.21 -8.05 8.30
N MET A 112 3.05 -7.12 8.73
CA MET A 112 4.18 -7.41 9.61
C MET A 112 3.77 -7.70 11.06
N LEU A 113 2.62 -7.18 11.51
CA LEU A 113 2.01 -7.50 12.80
C LEU A 113 1.65 -8.98 12.98
N ARG A 114 1.64 -9.77 11.89
CA ARG A 114 1.41 -11.21 11.92
C ARG A 114 2.65 -12.02 12.35
N TYR A 115 3.80 -11.36 12.45
CA TYR A 115 5.08 -11.98 12.78
C TYR A 115 5.50 -11.64 14.21
N GLU A 116 6.19 -12.57 14.85
CA GLU A 116 6.53 -12.46 16.26
C GLU A 116 7.61 -11.40 16.50
N ASN A 117 7.45 -10.62 17.57
CA ASN A 117 8.46 -9.66 18.06
C ASN A 117 8.96 -8.67 16.98
N VAL A 118 8.06 -8.23 16.10
CA VAL A 118 8.33 -7.11 15.19
C VAL A 118 8.09 -5.80 15.93
N LYS A 119 9.06 -4.89 15.83
CA LYS A 119 9.01 -3.54 16.41
C LYS A 119 8.93 -2.50 15.30
N PHE A 120 8.24 -1.40 15.53
CA PHE A 120 8.07 -0.34 14.53
C PHE A 120 8.66 0.99 14.99
N VAL A 121 9.44 1.64 14.12
CA VAL A 121 9.92 3.00 14.33
C VAL A 121 9.30 3.88 13.26
N LEU A 122 8.35 4.72 13.66
CA LEU A 122 7.58 5.59 12.78
C LEU A 122 8.26 6.96 12.72
N ILE A 123 8.93 7.23 11.61
CA ILE A 123 9.80 8.40 11.40
C ILE A 123 9.07 9.39 10.49
N ALA A 124 8.45 10.41 11.07
CA ALA A 124 7.74 11.42 10.29
C ALA A 124 7.61 12.75 11.05
N PRO A 125 7.58 13.88 10.32
CA PRO A 125 7.18 15.15 10.90
C PRO A 125 5.73 15.09 11.40
N PRO A 126 5.34 15.93 12.38
CA PRO A 126 4.00 15.92 12.99
C PRO A 126 2.84 15.89 11.99
N GLU A 127 2.97 16.57 10.86
CA GLU A 127 1.95 16.70 9.81
C GLU A 127 1.71 15.40 9.03
N LEU A 128 2.70 14.51 9.01
CA LEU A 128 2.74 13.27 8.24
C LEU A 128 2.77 12.01 9.10
N ARG A 129 2.50 12.13 10.40
CA ARG A 129 2.38 10.97 11.30
C ARG A 129 1.28 10.02 10.85
N VAL A 130 1.42 8.76 11.25
CA VAL A 130 0.40 7.73 10.98
C VAL A 130 -0.97 8.17 11.53
N PRO A 131 -2.07 7.81 10.87
CA PRO A 131 -3.41 8.05 11.41
C PRO A 131 -3.66 7.26 12.69
N GLN A 132 -4.58 7.74 13.54
CA GLN A 132 -4.89 7.12 14.84
C GLN A 132 -5.27 5.64 14.73
N TYR A 133 -6.02 5.24 13.70
CA TYR A 133 -6.43 3.85 13.55
C TYR A 133 -5.26 2.86 13.38
N ILE A 134 -4.11 3.33 12.87
CA ILE A 134 -2.88 2.52 12.78
C ILE A 134 -2.25 2.37 14.17
N ILE A 135 -2.25 3.43 14.98
CA ILE A 135 -1.80 3.37 16.37
C ILE A 135 -2.66 2.38 17.16
N ASP A 136 -3.98 2.50 17.05
CA ASP A 136 -4.93 1.60 17.71
C ASP A 136 -4.70 0.13 17.28
N MET A 137 -4.34 -0.09 16.01
CA MET A 137 -3.99 -1.42 15.48
C MET A 137 -2.70 -1.98 16.11
N LEU A 138 -1.65 -1.14 16.21
CA LEU A 138 -0.38 -1.52 16.85
C LEU A 138 -0.58 -1.84 18.33
N GLU A 139 -1.30 -0.99 19.05
CA GLU A 139 -1.62 -1.18 20.48
C GLU A 139 -2.46 -2.44 20.70
N LYS A 140 -3.51 -2.66 19.90
CA LYS A 140 -4.35 -3.85 19.97
C LYS A 140 -3.57 -5.14 19.70
N ALA A 141 -2.57 -5.08 18.83
CA ALA A 141 -1.68 -6.20 18.56
C ALA A 141 -0.59 -6.38 19.63
N GLY A 142 -0.44 -5.44 20.57
CA GLY A 142 0.63 -5.44 21.57
C GLY A 142 2.02 -5.24 20.98
N ALA A 143 2.13 -4.65 19.79
CA ALA A 143 3.40 -4.41 19.12
C ALA A 143 4.12 -3.21 19.73
N GLU A 144 5.42 -3.34 19.95
CA GLU A 144 6.26 -2.23 20.39
C GLU A 144 6.44 -1.25 19.22
N TYR A 145 6.18 0.03 19.46
CA TYR A 145 6.43 1.08 18.48
C TYR A 145 6.96 2.37 19.11
N LYS A 146 7.67 3.16 18.32
CA LYS A 146 8.19 4.48 18.67
C LYS A 146 7.85 5.46 17.56
N GLN A 147 7.47 6.68 17.93
CA GLN A 147 7.31 7.79 16.98
C GLN A 147 8.46 8.77 17.18
N VAL A 148 9.15 9.09 16.09
CA VAL A 148 10.25 10.06 16.07
C VAL A 148 10.11 10.98 14.86
N GLU A 149 10.70 12.16 14.93
CA GLU A 149 10.64 13.13 13.83
C GLU A 149 11.83 12.99 12.88
N THR A 150 12.97 12.53 13.38
CA THR A 150 14.21 12.43 12.60
C THR A 150 14.82 11.04 12.68
N MET A 151 15.51 10.61 11.62
CA MET A 151 16.01 9.23 11.51
C MET A 151 17.36 9.03 12.20
N GLU A 152 18.17 10.08 12.36
CA GLU A 152 19.58 9.97 12.74
C GLU A 152 19.79 9.23 14.05
N ALA A 153 18.93 9.51 15.04
CA ALA A 153 19.02 8.91 16.37
C ALA A 153 18.55 7.44 16.40
N VAL A 154 17.76 7.00 15.41
CA VAL A 154 17.16 5.67 15.38
C VAL A 154 17.84 4.74 14.37
N MET A 155 18.58 5.27 13.39
CA MET A 155 19.27 4.46 12.37
C MET A 155 20.03 3.24 12.92
N PRO A 156 20.78 3.31 14.04
CA PRO A 156 21.50 2.15 14.57
C PRO A 156 20.61 1.04 15.13
N GLU A 157 19.33 1.33 15.42
CA GLU A 157 18.38 0.37 16.02
C GLU A 157 17.58 -0.42 14.97
N LEU A 158 17.63 0.01 13.70
CA LEU A 158 16.80 -0.54 12.62
C LEU A 158 17.47 -1.73 11.94
N ASP A 159 16.71 -2.82 11.77
CA ASP A 159 17.07 -3.86 10.81
C ASP A 159 16.79 -3.42 9.37
N ILE A 160 15.70 -2.66 9.19
CA ILE A 160 15.14 -2.26 7.89
C ILE A 160 14.70 -0.81 7.98
N LEU A 161 15.08 0.00 6.99
CA LEU A 161 14.53 1.34 6.77
C LEU A 161 13.71 1.33 5.48
N TYR A 162 12.39 1.49 5.61
CA TYR A 162 11.45 1.59 4.51
C TYR A 162 11.11 3.06 4.26
N MET A 163 11.55 3.57 3.11
CA MET A 163 11.37 4.97 2.73
C MET A 163 10.11 5.15 1.89
N THR A 164 9.28 6.13 2.24
CA THR A 164 8.19 6.60 1.38
C THR A 164 8.47 7.98 0.80
N ARG A 165 7.89 8.22 -0.38
CA ARG A 165 7.91 9.54 -1.00
C ARG A 165 6.90 10.45 -0.32
N VAL A 166 7.29 11.67 0.00
CA VAL A 166 6.37 12.77 0.36
C VAL A 166 5.53 13.12 -0.88
N GLN A 167 4.22 12.91 -0.82
CA GLN A 167 3.34 13.04 -1.99
C GLN A 167 2.94 14.51 -2.22
N ARG A 168 3.68 15.23 -3.07
CA ARG A 168 3.39 16.62 -3.45
C ARG A 168 1.92 16.87 -3.77
N GLU A 169 1.29 15.93 -4.46
CA GLU A 169 -0.11 16.00 -4.90
C GLU A 169 -1.15 16.04 -3.76
N ARG A 170 -0.75 15.80 -2.50
CA ARG A 170 -1.64 15.82 -1.33
C ARG A 170 -1.51 17.08 -0.48
N PHE A 171 -0.60 17.99 -0.83
CA PHE A 171 -0.43 19.27 -0.13
C PHE A 171 -1.27 20.37 -0.79
N PHE A 172 -1.89 21.20 0.05
CA PHE A 172 -2.71 22.33 -0.41
C PHE A 172 -1.85 23.50 -0.93
N ASN A 173 -0.60 23.63 -0.48
CA ASN A 173 0.36 24.62 -0.95
C ASN A 173 1.73 23.98 -1.21
N GLU A 174 2.55 24.61 -2.04
CA GLU A 174 3.87 24.10 -2.44
C GLU A 174 4.95 24.34 -1.35
N GLU A 175 4.76 25.35 -0.50
CA GLU A 175 5.70 25.69 0.57
C GLU A 175 5.74 24.61 1.66
N ASP A 176 4.59 24.06 2.08
CA ASP A 176 4.53 22.96 3.05
C ASP A 176 5.17 21.69 2.47
N TYR A 177 5.01 21.43 1.17
CA TYR A 177 5.69 20.31 0.51
C TYR A 177 7.22 20.47 0.53
N ILE A 178 7.74 21.66 0.22
CA ILE A 178 9.19 21.92 0.22
C ILE A 178 9.77 21.81 1.64
N ARG A 179 9.03 22.27 2.66
CA ARG A 179 9.46 22.20 4.06
C ARG A 179 9.59 20.77 4.58
N LEU A 180 8.76 19.86 4.08
CA LEU A 180 8.62 18.49 4.59
C LEU A 180 9.36 17.44 3.74
N LYS A 181 10.04 17.86 2.67
CA LYS A 181 10.88 17.01 1.83
C LYS A 181 12.25 16.77 2.48
#